data_AF-A0A257SI46-F1
#
_entry.id   AF-A0A257SI46-F1
#
_cell.length_a   1.000
_cell.length_b   1.000
_cell.length_c   1.000
_cell.angle_alpha   90.00
_cell.angle_beta   90.00
_cell.angle_gamma   90.00
#
_symmetry.space_group_name_H-M   'P 1'
#
loop_
_entity.id
_entity.type
_entity.pdbx_description
1 polymer ?
#
loop_
_entity_poly.entity_id
_entity_poly.type
_entity_poly.pdbx_seq_one_letter_code
_entity_poly.pdbx_strand_id
1 'polypeptide(L)'
;MCIIVPGPLMDAEEQRALELAAAQRPDVRVILFTTELADLIRSSDLVVSMAGYNTTAEILVAKKAAILVPRGAPRMEQRLRATLLSNLGLAWAIQPEEDLITRLTELVQGALTGARPPHHDWGAVDLGGVHRVGSALDDLLGINRMSAIGASL
;
A
#
# COMPACT_ATOMS: atom_id res chain seq x y z
N MET A 1 -17.11 -8.77 4.59
CA MET A 1 -16.61 -9.69 3.53
C MET A 1 -15.15 -9.38 3.30
N CYS A 2 -14.28 -10.39 3.25
CA CYS A 2 -12.84 -10.27 3.03
C CYS A 2 -12.50 -10.59 1.58
N ILE A 3 -11.64 -9.79 0.95
CA ILE A 3 -11.14 -10.03 -0.41
C ILE A 3 -9.65 -10.27 -0.34
N ILE A 4 -9.19 -11.39 -0.92
CA ILE A 4 -7.78 -11.76 -0.98
C ILE A 4 -7.31 -11.68 -2.43
N VAL A 5 -6.25 -10.92 -2.65
CA VAL A 5 -5.54 -10.82 -3.93
C VAL A 5 -4.11 -11.32 -3.72
N PRO A 6 -3.80 -12.59 -4.06
CA PRO A 6 -2.53 -13.25 -3.70
C PRO A 6 -1.31 -12.69 -4.45
N GLY A 7 -1.53 -11.93 -5.52
CA GLY A 7 -0.48 -11.40 -6.39
C GLY A 7 -0.02 -12.42 -7.43
N PRO A 8 0.65 -11.97 -8.51
CA PRO A 8 0.92 -12.80 -9.70
C PRO A 8 2.06 -13.81 -9.52
N LEU A 9 2.73 -13.81 -8.36
CA LEU A 9 3.93 -14.62 -8.10
C LEU A 9 3.74 -15.62 -6.95
N MET A 10 2.49 -15.83 -6.50
CA MET A 10 2.19 -16.90 -5.54
C MET A 10 2.42 -18.26 -6.20
N ASP A 11 2.98 -19.22 -5.46
CA ASP A 11 3.16 -20.57 -5.97
C ASP A 11 1.80 -21.23 -6.25
N ALA A 12 1.74 -22.08 -7.29
CA ALA A 12 0.48 -22.70 -7.72
C ALA A 12 -0.12 -23.62 -6.64
N GLU A 13 0.71 -24.28 -5.84
CA GLU A 13 0.26 -25.13 -4.73
C GLU A 13 -0.29 -24.30 -3.58
N GLU A 14 0.40 -23.22 -3.21
CA GLU A 14 -0.07 -22.25 -2.20
C GLU A 14 -1.39 -21.60 -2.61
N GLN A 15 -1.50 -21.19 -3.88
CA GLN A 15 -2.73 -20.61 -4.42
C GLN A 15 -3.89 -21.60 -4.35
N ARG A 16 -3.66 -22.86 -4.73
CA ARG A 16 -4.70 -23.90 -4.67
C ARG A 16 -5.13 -24.17 -3.23
N ALA A 17 -4.19 -24.20 -2.29
CA ALA A 17 -4.49 -24.35 -0.87
C ALA A 17 -5.34 -23.17 -0.34
N LEU A 18 -5.01 -21.94 -0.74
CA LEU A 18 -5.78 -20.74 -0.42
C LEU A 18 -7.21 -20.78 -0.97
N GLU A 19 -7.38 -21.17 -2.25
CA GLU A 19 -8.69 -21.31 -2.88
C GLU A 19 -9.56 -22.36 -2.17
N LEU A 20 -8.98 -23.51 -1.81
CA LEU A 20 -9.69 -24.56 -1.08
C LEU A 20 -10.12 -24.10 0.32
N ALA A 21 -9.25 -23.38 1.04
CA ALA A 21 -9.58 -22.81 2.34
C ALA A 21 -10.70 -21.76 2.23
N ALA A 22 -10.64 -20.89 1.21
CA ALA A 22 -11.64 -19.87 0.97
C ALA A 22 -13.00 -20.47 0.55
N ALA A 23 -13.03 -21.59 -0.17
CA ALA A 23 -14.27 -22.26 -0.56
C ALA A 23 -15.13 -22.71 0.64
N GLN A 24 -14.52 -22.87 1.82
CA GLN A 24 -15.21 -23.20 3.07
C GLN A 24 -15.71 -21.96 3.84
N ARG A 25 -15.52 -20.76 3.29
CA ARG A 25 -15.77 -19.47 3.96
C ARG A 25 -16.59 -18.54 3.06
N PRO A 26 -17.92 -18.44 3.27
CA PRO A 26 -18.78 -17.59 2.44
C PRO A 26 -18.47 -16.09 2.59
N ASP A 27 -17.74 -15.72 3.64
CA ASP A 27 -17.28 -14.37 3.94
C ASP A 27 -15.94 -14.01 3.30
N VAL A 28 -15.30 -14.92 2.56
CA VAL A 28 -14.00 -14.75 1.92
C VAL A 28 -14.11 -14.94 0.42
N ARG A 29 -13.52 -14.02 -0.36
CA ARG A 29 -13.43 -14.12 -1.81
C ARG A 29 -11.98 -14.00 -2.25
N VAL A 30 -11.49 -14.97 -3.02
CA VAL A 30 -10.17 -14.91 -3.66
C VAL A 30 -10.33 -14.37 -5.08
N ILE A 31 -9.53 -13.37 -5.43
CA ILE A 31 -9.47 -12.78 -6.77
C ILE A 31 -8.02 -12.87 -7.24
N LEU A 32 -7.77 -13.78 -8.19
CA LEU A 32 -6.41 -14.07 -8.67
C LEU A 32 -5.80 -12.90 -9.44
N PHE A 33 -6.63 -12.19 -10.19
CA PHE A 33 -6.22 -11.04 -10.98
C PHE A 33 -7.33 -9.99 -11.03
N THR A 34 -6.95 -8.73 -10.94
CA THR A 34 -7.86 -7.59 -11.07
C THR A 34 -7.11 -6.37 -11.60
N THR A 35 -7.75 -5.63 -12.50
CA THR A 35 -7.31 -4.28 -12.92
C THR A 35 -7.81 -3.20 -11.96
N GLU A 36 -8.79 -3.52 -11.13
CA GLU A 36 -9.52 -2.59 -10.27
C GLU A 36 -8.99 -2.57 -8.82
N LEU A 37 -7.70 -2.86 -8.62
CA LEU A 37 -7.12 -2.97 -7.28
C LEU A 37 -7.25 -1.65 -6.50
N ALA A 38 -7.10 -0.51 -7.17
CA ALA A 38 -7.26 0.80 -6.55
C ALA A 38 -8.69 1.02 -6.01
N ASP A 39 -9.70 0.57 -6.73
CA ASP A 39 -11.11 0.67 -6.32
C ASP A 39 -11.44 -0.26 -5.16
N LEU A 40 -10.88 -1.47 -5.17
CA LEU A 40 -10.96 -2.39 -4.03
C LEU A 40 -10.31 -1.79 -2.78
N ILE A 41 -9.13 -1.17 -2.92
CA ILE A 41 -8.45 -0.48 -1.81
C ILE A 41 -9.30 0.69 -1.32
N ARG A 42 -9.89 1.50 -2.21
CA ARG A 42 -10.69 2.67 -1.81
C ARG A 42 -11.96 2.28 -1.07
N SER A 43 -12.59 1.18 -1.47
CA SER A 43 -13.85 0.68 -0.91
C SER A 43 -13.70 -0.16 0.36
N SER A 44 -12.49 -0.59 0.71
CA SER A 44 -12.26 -1.43 1.89
C SER A 44 -12.34 -0.65 3.20
N ASP A 45 -12.65 -1.30 4.32
CA ASP A 45 -12.51 -0.69 5.65
C ASP A 45 -11.05 -0.70 6.15
N LEU A 46 -10.29 -1.69 5.69
CA LEU A 46 -8.92 -1.98 6.09
C LEU A 46 -8.19 -2.73 4.97
N VAL A 47 -6.92 -2.41 4.75
CA VAL A 47 -6.04 -3.14 3.83
C VAL A 47 -4.92 -3.84 4.59
N VAL A 48 -4.72 -5.13 4.33
CA VAL A 48 -3.53 -5.87 4.77
C VAL A 48 -2.63 -6.08 3.57
N SER A 49 -1.36 -5.68 3.66
CA SER A 49 -0.44 -5.74 2.51
C SER A 49 0.98 -6.05 2.94
N MET A 50 1.72 -6.70 2.05
CA MET A 50 3.14 -6.99 2.20
C MET A 50 4.06 -5.75 2.11
N ALA A 51 3.50 -4.53 2.13
CA ALA A 51 4.20 -3.28 1.87
C ALA A 51 4.91 -3.23 0.50
N GLY A 52 4.32 -3.83 -0.54
CA GLY A 52 4.79 -3.67 -1.92
C GLY A 52 4.65 -2.22 -2.41
N TYR A 53 5.53 -1.78 -3.32
CA TYR A 53 5.57 -0.37 -3.75
C TYR A 53 4.21 0.14 -4.28
N ASN A 54 3.65 -0.53 -5.30
CA ASN A 54 2.39 -0.11 -5.93
C ASN A 54 1.23 -0.10 -4.92
N THR A 55 1.01 -1.20 -4.21
CA THR A 55 -0.08 -1.29 -3.22
C THR A 55 0.06 -0.24 -2.12
N THR A 56 1.29 0.05 -1.69
CA THR A 56 1.52 1.09 -0.68
C THR A 56 1.22 2.48 -1.22
N ALA A 57 1.61 2.78 -2.47
CA ALA A 57 1.24 4.04 -3.10
C ALA A 57 -0.28 4.21 -3.18
N GLU A 58 -1.01 3.17 -3.60
CA GLU A 58 -2.48 3.20 -3.64
C GLU A 58 -3.11 3.39 -2.25
N ILE A 59 -2.58 2.74 -1.21
CA ILE A 59 -3.01 2.94 0.18
C ILE A 59 -2.85 4.41 0.60
N LEU A 60 -1.70 5.03 0.27
CA LEU A 60 -1.41 6.42 0.60
C LEU A 60 -2.34 7.38 -0.16
N VAL A 61 -2.54 7.18 -1.46
CA VAL A 61 -3.46 7.96 -2.28
C VAL A 61 -4.89 7.86 -1.75
N ALA A 62 -5.34 6.65 -1.41
CA ALA A 62 -6.68 6.39 -0.89
C ALA A 62 -6.84 6.76 0.60
N LYS A 63 -5.77 7.18 1.28
CA LYS A 63 -5.73 7.46 2.73
C LYS A 63 -6.36 6.34 3.56
N LYS A 64 -6.03 5.10 3.20
CA LYS A 64 -6.72 3.92 3.73
C LYS A 64 -6.01 3.40 4.98
N ALA A 65 -6.78 3.02 6.00
CA ALA A 65 -6.23 2.30 7.14
C ALA A 65 -5.57 0.99 6.66
N ALA A 66 -4.34 0.74 7.08
CA ALA A 66 -3.57 -0.39 6.60
C ALA A 66 -2.70 -1.06 7.68
N ILE A 67 -2.58 -2.39 7.57
CA ILE A 67 -1.61 -3.21 8.31
C ILE A 67 -0.59 -3.73 7.31
N LEU A 68 0.67 -3.37 7.52
CA LEU A 68 1.79 -3.74 6.67
C LEU A 68 2.54 -4.94 7.26
N VAL A 69 2.60 -6.03 6.50
CA VAL A 69 3.23 -7.31 6.89
C VAL A 69 4.35 -7.63 5.89
N PRO A 70 5.49 -6.91 5.93
CA PRO A 70 6.60 -7.14 5.00
C PRO A 70 7.15 -8.56 5.11
N ARG A 71 7.72 -9.08 4.02
CA ARG A 71 8.47 -10.35 4.09
C ARG A 71 9.79 -10.19 4.83
N GLY A 72 10.23 -11.26 5.49
CA GLY A 72 11.56 -11.36 6.11
C GLY A 72 12.70 -11.38 5.08
N ALA A 73 12.52 -12.05 3.94
CA ALA A 73 13.48 -12.09 2.83
C ALA A 73 12.81 -12.57 1.52
N PRO A 74 13.42 -12.30 0.34
CA PRO A 74 14.30 -11.16 0.04
C PRO A 74 13.46 -9.87 -0.13
N ARG A 75 14.10 -8.70 0.01
CA ARG A 75 13.57 -7.30 -0.17
C ARG A 75 13.41 -6.51 1.14
N MET A 76 14.54 -5.95 1.60
CA MET A 76 14.62 -5.04 2.74
C MET A 76 13.74 -3.79 2.57
N GLU A 77 13.43 -3.40 1.33
CA GLU A 77 12.63 -2.22 1.02
C GLU A 77 11.18 -2.33 1.53
N GLN A 78 10.60 -3.54 1.60
CA GLN A 78 9.27 -3.74 2.19
C GLN A 78 9.31 -3.43 3.68
N ARG A 79 10.32 -3.95 4.39
CA ARG A 79 10.52 -3.71 5.81
C ARG A 79 10.76 -2.23 6.09
N LEU A 80 11.69 -1.61 5.36
CA LEU A 80 11.98 -0.19 5.48
C LEU A 80 10.72 0.66 5.27
N ARG A 81 9.93 0.37 4.22
CA ARG A 81 8.69 1.08 3.94
C ARG A 81 7.66 0.91 5.06
N ALA A 82 7.45 -0.31 5.54
CA ALA A 82 6.52 -0.58 6.64
C ALA A 82 6.93 0.17 7.91
N THR A 83 8.21 0.15 8.26
CA THR A 83 8.74 0.85 9.44
C THR A 83 8.60 2.36 9.30
N LEU A 84 8.99 2.95 8.17
CA LEU A 84 8.87 4.40 7.96
C LEU A 84 7.41 4.87 8.01
N LEU A 85 6.50 4.15 7.35
CA LEU A 85 5.08 4.51 7.36
C LEU A 85 4.43 4.32 8.73
N SER A 86 4.86 3.31 9.49
CA SER A 86 4.41 3.15 10.88
C SER A 86 4.90 4.29 11.76
N ASN A 87 6.16 4.72 11.60
CA ASN A 87 6.73 5.83 12.36
C ASN A 87 6.06 7.18 12.01
N LEU A 88 5.62 7.34 10.76
CA LEU A 88 4.84 8.49 10.31
C LEU A 88 3.36 8.41 10.71
N GLY A 89 2.91 7.30 11.30
CA GLY A 89 1.52 7.19 11.72
C GLY A 89 0.52 6.94 10.60
N LEU A 90 1.00 6.39 9.47
CA LEU A 90 0.20 6.18 8.26
C LEU A 90 -0.32 4.75 8.13
N ALA A 91 0.30 3.79 8.83
CA ALA A 91 -0.09 2.39 8.86
C ALA A 91 0.33 1.74 10.18
N TRP A 92 -0.23 0.58 10.51
CA TRP A 92 0.43 -0.34 11.45
C TRP A 92 1.42 -1.20 10.69
N ALA A 93 2.47 -1.67 11.37
CA ALA A 93 3.41 -2.64 10.83
C ALA A 93 3.51 -3.84 11.78
N ILE A 94 3.50 -5.05 11.22
CA ILE A 94 3.84 -6.30 11.91
C ILE A 94 5.15 -6.77 11.31
N GLN A 95 6.24 -6.71 12.07
CA GLN A 95 7.55 -7.13 11.60
C GLN A 95 7.61 -8.66 11.47
N PRO A 96 8.46 -9.20 10.56
CA PRO A 96 8.59 -10.65 10.36
C PRO A 96 8.94 -11.44 11.62
N GLU A 97 9.55 -10.78 12.61
CA GLU A 97 9.94 -11.39 13.88
C GLU A 97 8.83 -11.40 14.94
N GLU A 98 7.70 -10.73 14.68
CA GLU A 98 6.53 -10.70 15.59
C GLU A 98 5.61 -11.91 15.38
N ASP A 99 4.78 -12.21 16.39
CA ASP A 99 3.70 -13.19 16.25
C ASP A 99 2.60 -12.64 15.32
N LEU A 100 2.67 -13.04 14.06
CA LEU A 100 1.75 -12.59 13.02
C LEU A 100 0.29 -12.83 13.37
N ILE A 101 -0.06 -14.01 13.89
CA ILE A 101 -1.47 -14.39 14.09
C ILE A 101 -2.08 -13.55 15.19
N THR A 102 -1.40 -13.44 16.33
CA THR A 102 -1.87 -12.66 17.47
C THR A 102 -2.00 -11.19 17.08
N ARG A 103 -0.94 -10.62 16.50
CA ARG A 103 -0.88 -9.19 16.16
C ARG A 103 -1.89 -8.82 15.07
N LEU A 104 -2.05 -9.66 14.05
CA LEU A 104 -3.01 -9.41 12.98
C LEU A 104 -4.45 -9.47 13.52
N THR A 105 -4.74 -10.42 14.41
CA THR A 105 -6.07 -10.53 15.05
C THR A 105 -6.40 -9.27 15.85
N GLU A 106 -5.49 -8.83 16.71
CA GLU A 106 -5.65 -7.61 17.52
C GLU A 106 -5.87 -6.37 16.65
N LEU A 107 -5.02 -6.17 15.65
CA LEU A 107 -5.05 -4.98 14.81
C LEU A 107 -6.27 -4.94 13.89
N VAL A 108 -6.71 -6.09 13.34
CA VAL A 108 -7.92 -6.15 12.52
C VAL A 108 -9.15 -5.83 13.37
N GLN A 109 -9.28 -6.42 14.56
CA GLN A 109 -10.41 -6.13 15.46
C GLN A 109 -10.43 -4.65 15.88
N GLY A 110 -9.28 -4.11 16.27
CA GLY A 110 -9.15 -2.69 16.58
C GLY A 110 -9.53 -1.78 15.41
N ALA A 111 -9.02 -2.07 14.21
CA ALA A 111 -9.30 -1.26 13.02
C ALA A 111 -10.79 -1.25 12.63
N LEU A 112 -11.46 -2.42 12.70
CA LEU A 112 -12.89 -2.57 12.41
C LEU A 112 -13.79 -1.90 13.46
N THR A 113 -13.28 -1.65 14.67
CA THR A 113 -13.95 -0.87 15.72
C THR A 113 -13.56 0.61 15.72
N GLY A 114 -12.76 1.04 14.75
CA GLY A 114 -12.44 2.45 14.52
C GLY A 114 -11.05 2.88 14.98
N ALA A 115 -10.22 1.99 15.54
CA ALA A 115 -8.84 2.33 15.87
C ALA A 115 -8.08 2.75 14.61
N ARG A 116 -7.14 3.69 14.74
CA ARG A 116 -6.28 4.15 13.63
C ARG A 116 -4.83 4.25 14.10
N PRO A 117 -3.85 4.21 13.20
CA PRO A 117 -2.47 4.45 13.57
C PRO A 117 -2.31 5.84 14.22
N PRO A 118 -1.39 5.98 15.20
CA PRO A 118 -1.17 7.24 15.89
C PRO A 118 -0.68 8.33 14.92
N HIS A 119 -0.84 9.62 15.23
CA HIS A 119 -0.41 10.79 14.43
C HIS A 119 -1.15 11.05 13.10
N HIS A 120 -1.57 10.04 12.35
CA HIS A 120 -2.48 10.12 11.19
C HIS A 120 -2.28 11.32 10.24
N ASP A 121 -1.03 11.70 9.95
CA ASP A 121 -0.71 12.85 9.11
C ASP A 121 -0.43 12.44 7.65
N TRP A 122 -1.49 12.33 6.85
CA TRP A 122 -1.40 12.04 5.43
C TRP A 122 -0.65 13.11 4.62
N GLY A 123 -0.41 14.30 5.18
CA GLY A 123 0.38 15.36 4.54
C GLY A 123 1.89 15.12 4.61
N ALA A 124 2.34 14.19 5.47
CA ALA A 124 3.75 13.89 5.66
C ALA A 124 4.44 13.25 4.44
N VAL A 125 3.67 12.72 3.48
CA VAL A 125 4.20 12.10 2.26
C VAL A 125 3.71 12.85 1.03
N ASP A 126 4.64 13.45 0.31
CA ASP A 126 4.38 14.16 -0.93
C ASP A 126 4.34 13.20 -2.14
N LEU A 127 3.14 12.96 -2.66
CA LEU A 127 2.87 12.08 -3.80
C LEU A 127 2.97 12.78 -5.17
N GLY A 128 3.33 14.06 -5.24
CA GLY A 128 3.46 14.85 -6.47
C GLY A 128 4.72 14.56 -7.30
N GLY A 129 5.33 13.39 -7.14
CA GLY A 129 6.63 13.06 -7.72
C GLY A 129 6.69 13.22 -9.25
N VAL A 130 5.63 12.82 -9.95
CA VAL A 130 5.55 12.94 -11.42
C VAL A 130 5.60 14.39 -11.89
N HIS A 131 4.93 15.30 -11.17
CA HIS A 131 4.96 16.73 -11.51
C HIS A 131 6.35 17.32 -11.27
N ARG A 132 7.01 16.95 -10.17
CA ARG A 132 8.38 17.40 -9.88
C ARG A 132 9.38 16.91 -10.93
N VAL A 133 9.26 15.67 -11.37
CA VAL A 133 10.10 15.13 -12.45
C VAL A 133 9.84 15.89 -13.76
N GLY A 134 8.57 16.18 -14.09
CA GLY A 134 8.22 17.00 -15.24
C GLY A 134 8.87 18.39 -15.19
N SER A 135 8.71 19.11 -14.07
CA SER A 135 9.32 20.43 -13.91
C SER A 135 10.86 20.39 -14.00
N ALA A 136 11.49 19.39 -13.38
CA ALA A 136 12.94 19.22 -13.46
C ALA A 136 13.42 18.94 -14.90
N LEU A 137 12.62 18.20 -15.69
CA LEU A 137 12.93 17.94 -17.08
C LEU A 137 12.77 19.20 -17.94
N ASP A 138 11.71 19.99 -17.73
CA ASP A 138 11.49 21.26 -18.43
C ASP A 138 12.65 22.24 -18.18
N ASP A 139 13.17 22.26 -16.95
CA ASP A 139 14.32 23.08 -16.56
C ASP A 139 15.61 22.63 -17.25
N LEU A 140 15.86 21.32 -17.32
CA LEU A 140 17.03 20.74 -18.00
C LEU A 140 16.99 20.97 -19.51
N LEU A 141 15.81 20.92 -20.12
CA LEU A 141 15.61 21.15 -21.54
C LEU A 141 15.55 22.65 -21.91
N GLY A 142 15.57 23.55 -20.92
CA GLY A 142 15.51 25.00 -21.14
C GLY A 142 14.15 25.51 -21.61
N ILE A 143 13.10 24.68 -21.54
CA ILE A 143 11.73 25.04 -21.93
C ILE A 143 11.22 26.20 -21.07
N ASN A 144 11.54 26.17 -19.77
CA ASN A 144 11.22 27.25 -18.83
C ASN A 144 12.10 28.51 -18.98
N ARG A 145 13.20 28.45 -19.75
CA ARG A 145 14.05 29.63 -20.05
C ARG A 145 13.63 30.34 -21.33
N MET A 146 13.01 29.64 -22.28
CA MET A 146 12.58 30.21 -23.57
C MET A 146 11.32 31.09 -23.45
N SER A 147 10.43 30.79 -22.51
CA SER A 147 9.21 31.58 -22.25
C SER A 147 9.49 32.96 -21.63
N ALA A 148 10.60 33.13 -20.90
CA ALA A 148 11.00 34.41 -20.32
C ALA A 148 11.58 35.40 -21.34
N ILE A 149 12.07 34.92 -22.49
CA ILE A 149 12.70 35.78 -23.51
C ILE A 149 11.67 36.31 -24.52
N GLY A 150 10.53 35.62 -24.69
CA GLY A 150 9.45 36.01 -25.61
C GLY A 150 8.44 37.05 -25.08
N ALA A 151 8.51 37.43 -23.80
CA ALA A 151 7.59 38.39 -23.18
C ALA A 151 8.17 39.81 -23.04
N SER A 152 9.27 40.12 -23.76
CA SER A 152 9.93 41.44 -23.73
C SER A 152 10.22 42.02 -25.12
N LEU A 153 9.41 41.66 -26.12
CA LEU A 153 9.33 42.34 -27.42
C LEU A 153 7.90 42.87 -27.61
#